data_AF-A0A6H0S0C7-F1
#
_entry.id   AF-A0A6H0S0C7-F1
#
_cell.length_a   1.000
_cell.length_b   1.000
_cell.length_c   1.000
_cell.angle_alpha   90.00
_cell.angle_beta   90.00
_cell.angle_gamma   90.00
#
_symmetry.space_group_name_H-M   'P 1'
#
loop_
_entity.id
_entity.type
_entity.pdbx_description
1 polymer ?
#
loop_
_entity_poly.entity_id
_entity_poly.type
_entity_poly.pdbx_seq_one_letter_code
_entity_poly.pdbx_strand_id
1 'polypeptide(L)'
;MTGPIHGDIEAIGRDAGSLQEISDQQAAIMKSLGSTLEGLAPALRGGAGTAMQNVGEQLQHQGQQFATAFADHSHKMGNNAQILSSADEHGSAMISGVGNLIV
;
A
#
# COMPACT_ATOMS: atom_id res chain seq x y z
N MET A 1 25.29 -12.02 13.34
CA MET A 1 25.06 -10.58 13.60
C MET A 1 23.97 -10.13 12.63
N THR A 2 22.74 -9.99 13.10
CA THR A 2 21.63 -9.38 12.34
C THR A 2 21.91 -7.87 12.27
N GLY A 3 22.43 -7.41 11.14
CA GLY A 3 22.78 -6.00 10.95
C GLY A 3 21.54 -5.09 10.91
N PRO A 4 21.71 -3.76 11.07
CA PRO A 4 20.63 -2.77 11.00
C PRO A 4 19.74 -2.94 9.76
N ILE A 5 20.36 -3.31 8.63
CA ILE A 5 19.69 -3.51 7.33
C ILE A 5 18.64 -4.64 7.40
N HIS A 6 18.91 -5.72 8.13
CA HIS A 6 17.96 -6.83 8.26
C HIS A 6 16.70 -6.42 9.07
N GLY A 7 16.90 -5.60 10.11
CA GLY A 7 15.80 -5.03 10.89
C GLY A 7 14.96 -4.04 10.09
N ASP A 8 15.60 -3.23 9.25
CA ASP A 8 14.92 -2.28 8.37
C ASP A 8 14.10 -2.98 7.27
N ILE A 9 14.58 -4.10 6.72
CA ILE A 9 13.82 -4.91 5.74
C ILE A 9 12.58 -5.54 6.38
N GLU A 10 12.70 -6.12 7.58
CA GLU A 10 11.54 -6.67 8.31
C GLU A 10 10.53 -5.59 8.73
N ALA A 11 11.01 -4.38 9.01
CA ALA A 11 10.14 -3.23 9.27
C ALA A 11 9.38 -2.83 8.00
N ILE A 12 10.06 -2.70 6.86
CA ILE A 12 9.43 -2.39 5.56
C ILE A 12 8.40 -3.45 5.18
N GLY A 13 8.70 -4.74 5.37
CA GLY A 13 7.76 -5.82 5.09
C GLY A 13 6.50 -5.76 5.96
N ARG A 14 6.64 -5.47 7.26
CA ARG A 14 5.50 -5.28 8.18
C ARG A 14 4.70 -4.02 7.87
N ASP A 15 5.38 -2.92 7.58
CA ASP A 15 4.73 -1.66 7.23
C ASP A 15 3.96 -1.78 5.91
N ALA A 16 4.52 -2.47 4.91
CA ALA A 16 3.82 -2.75 3.65
C ALA A 16 2.56 -3.60 3.87
N GLY A 17 2.63 -4.63 4.72
CA GLY A 17 1.48 -5.48 5.06
C GLY A 17 0.37 -4.72 5.78
N SER A 18 0.72 -3.92 6.79
CA SER A 18 -0.24 -3.08 7.52
C SER A 18 -0.85 -1.97 6.65
N LEU A 19 -0.06 -1.37 5.75
CA LEU A 19 -0.54 -0.41 4.76
C LEU A 19 -1.52 -1.06 3.79
N GLN A 20 -1.28 -2.31 3.37
CA GLN A 20 -2.17 -3.08 2.49
C GLN A 20 -3.54 -3.26 3.15
N GLU A 21 -3.54 -3.65 4.42
CA GLU A 21 -4.76 -3.86 5.21
C GLU A 21 -5.56 -2.55 5.38
N ILE A 22 -4.87 -1.44 5.63
CA ILE A 22 -5.48 -0.09 5.72
C ILE A 22 -6.08 0.32 4.37
N SER A 23 -5.41 0.00 3.27
CA SER A 23 -5.87 0.32 1.92
C SER A 23 -7.14 -0.46 1.54
N ASP A 24 -7.16 -1.76 1.84
CA ASP A 24 -8.33 -2.61 1.62
C ASP A 24 -9.53 -2.13 2.45
N GLN A 25 -9.30 -1.72 3.70
CA GLN A 25 -10.34 -1.09 4.52
C GLN A 25 -10.84 0.22 3.92
N GLN A 26 -9.95 1.10 3.45
CA GLN A 26 -10.36 2.36 2.82
C GLN A 26 -11.17 2.11 1.54
N ALA A 27 -10.76 1.17 0.70
CA ALA A 27 -11.52 0.80 -0.50
C ALA A 27 -12.91 0.25 -0.14
N ALA A 28 -13.01 -0.57 0.91
CA ALA A 28 -14.29 -1.08 1.41
C ALA A 28 -15.19 0.03 1.96
N ILE A 29 -14.65 0.98 2.73
CA ILE A 29 -15.39 2.14 3.24
C ILE A 29 -15.90 3.00 2.09
N MET A 30 -15.06 3.33 1.10
CA MET A 30 -15.46 4.14 -0.04
C MET A 30 -16.55 3.46 -0.88
N LYS A 31 -16.44 2.14 -1.09
CA LYS A 31 -17.48 1.36 -1.78
C LYS A 31 -18.81 1.36 -1.00
N SER A 32 -18.74 1.20 0.32
CA SER A 32 -19.92 1.25 1.20
C SER A 32 -20.56 2.64 1.18
N LEU A 33 -19.75 3.71 1.18
CA LEU A 33 -20.23 5.09 1.12
C LEU A 33 -20.94 5.36 -0.22
N GLY A 34 -20.32 4.97 -1.34
CA GLY A 34 -20.93 5.10 -2.67
C GLY A 34 -22.27 4.36 -2.77
N SER A 35 -22.34 3.12 -2.30
CA SER A 35 -23.58 2.33 -2.31
C SER A 35 -24.68 2.95 -1.42
N THR A 36 -24.30 3.51 -0.27
CA THR A 36 -25.24 4.21 0.62
C THR A 36 -25.81 5.46 -0.05
N LEU A 37 -24.96 6.23 -0.74
CA LEU A 37 -25.36 7.43 -1.46
C LEU A 37 -26.27 7.10 -2.66
N GLU A 38 -25.98 6.05 -3.41
CA GLU A 38 -26.87 5.54 -4.47
C GLU A 38 -28.23 5.10 -3.92
N GLY A 39 -28.25 4.44 -2.76
CA GLY A 39 -29.50 4.03 -2.09
C GLY A 39 -30.34 5.20 -1.57
N LEU A 40 -29.71 6.32 -1.22
CA LEU A 40 -30.37 7.55 -0.77
C LEU A 40 -30.80 8.47 -1.92
N ALA A 41 -30.17 8.35 -3.10
CA ALA A 41 -30.48 9.18 -4.27
C ALA A 41 -31.98 9.16 -4.71
N PRO A 42 -32.71 8.03 -4.69
CA PRO A 42 -34.15 8.01 -5.01
C PRO A 42 -35.02 8.75 -4.00
N ALA A 43 -34.58 8.81 -2.73
CA ALA A 43 -35.29 9.52 -1.66
C ALA A 43 -35.08 11.04 -1.74
N LEU A 44 -34.00 11.48 -2.39
CA LEU A 44 -33.63 12.88 -2.54
C LEU A 44 -34.08 13.41 -3.91
N ARG A 45 -35.27 14.01 -3.97
CA ARG A 45 -35.80 14.65 -5.20
C ARG A 45 -35.10 15.98 -5.50
N GLY A 46 -34.85 16.25 -6.79
CA GLY A 46 -34.29 17.52 -7.26
C GLY A 46 -32.77 17.61 -7.11
N GLY A 47 -32.23 18.81 -6.96
CA GLY A 47 -30.76 19.05 -6.96
C GLY A 47 -29.96 18.29 -5.90
N ALA A 48 -30.60 17.85 -4.81
CA ALA A 48 -29.97 17.02 -3.78
C ALA A 48 -29.68 15.58 -4.26
N GLY A 49 -30.54 14.99 -5.09
CA GLY A 49 -30.30 13.66 -5.67
C GLY A 49 -29.14 13.67 -6.67
N THR A 50 -29.09 14.70 -7.52
CA THR A 50 -27.97 14.91 -8.45
C THR A 50 -26.65 15.15 -7.72
N ALA A 51 -26.67 15.93 -6.63
CA ALA A 51 -25.48 16.14 -5.81
C ALA A 51 -24.97 14.81 -5.19
N MET A 52 -25.86 13.94 -4.72
CA MET A 52 -25.49 12.66 -4.14
C MET A 52 -24.96 11.67 -5.19
N GLN A 53 -25.53 11.65 -6.40
CA GLN A 53 -24.97 10.90 -7.52
C GLN A 53 -23.55 11.38 -7.86
N ASN A 54 -23.35 12.70 -7.96
CA ASN A 54 -22.02 13.26 -8.24
C ASN A 54 -21.01 12.90 -7.15
N VAL A 55 -21.40 12.97 -5.86
CA VAL A 55 -20.52 12.57 -4.75
C VAL A 55 -20.20 11.07 -4.80
N GLY A 56 -21.19 10.23 -5.11
CA GLY A 56 -20.98 8.79 -5.29
C GLY A 56 -19.98 8.48 -6.41
N GLU A 57 -20.14 9.11 -7.57
CA GLU A 57 -19.22 8.99 -8.71
C GLU A 57 -17.81 9.48 -8.35
N GLN A 58 -17.70 10.61 -7.66
CA GLN A 58 -16.42 11.18 -7.24
C GLN A 58 -15.68 10.28 -6.26
N LEU A 59 -16.41 9.69 -5.30
CA LEU A 59 -15.86 8.72 -4.35
C LEU A 59 -15.42 7.45 -5.05
N GLN A 60 -16.20 6.95 -6.01
CA GLN A 60 -15.82 5.75 -6.75
C GLN A 60 -14.55 5.99 -7.58
N HIS A 61 -14.46 7.16 -8.23
CA HIS A 61 -13.28 7.56 -8.99
C HIS A 61 -12.04 7.77 -8.08
N GLN A 62 -12.18 8.48 -6.96
CA GLN A 62 -11.08 8.64 -5.99
C GLN A 62 -10.66 7.30 -5.39
N GLY A 63 -11.60 6.39 -5.12
CA GLY A 63 -11.29 5.06 -4.61
C GLY A 63 -10.47 4.23 -5.60
N GLN A 64 -10.79 4.30 -6.90
CA GLN A 64 -9.99 3.64 -7.94
C GLN A 64 -8.58 4.23 -8.07
N GLN A 65 -8.45 5.56 -8.03
CA GLN A 65 -7.15 6.23 -8.08
C GLN A 65 -6.30 5.88 -6.86
N PHE A 66 -6.90 5.88 -5.67
CA PHE A 66 -6.24 5.50 -4.43
C PHE A 66 -5.77 4.05 -4.48
N ALA A 67 -6.64 3.11 -4.88
CA ALA A 67 -6.27 1.70 -5.02
C ALA A 67 -5.11 1.49 -6.01
N THR A 68 -5.12 2.23 -7.13
CA THR A 68 -4.04 2.16 -8.13
C THR A 68 -2.72 2.71 -7.60
N ALA A 69 -2.73 3.89 -6.98
CA ALA A 69 -1.54 4.49 -6.39
C ALA A 69 -0.98 3.63 -5.25
N PHE A 70 -1.88 3.01 -4.48
CA PHE A 70 -1.52 2.11 -3.41
C PHE A 70 -0.86 0.83 -3.93
N ALA A 71 -1.44 0.19 -4.97
CA ALA A 71 -0.85 -0.98 -5.59
C ALA A 71 0.56 -0.71 -6.16
N ASP A 72 0.75 0.45 -6.79
CA ASP A 72 2.07 0.89 -7.27
C ASP A 72 3.06 1.10 -6.11
N HIS A 73 2.60 1.71 -5.01
CA HIS A 73 3.42 1.89 -3.81
C HIS A 73 3.83 0.55 -3.18
N SER A 74 2.90 -0.40 -3.02
CA SER A 74 3.20 -1.76 -2.54
C SER A 74 4.22 -2.47 -3.44
N HIS A 75 4.09 -2.33 -4.75
CA HIS A 75 5.03 -2.94 -5.70
C HIS A 75 6.45 -2.36 -5.56
N LYS A 76 6.56 -1.03 -5.40
CA LYS A 76 7.84 -0.35 -5.15
C LYS A 76 8.48 -0.78 -3.82
N MET A 77 7.68 -0.91 -2.76
CA MET A 77 8.17 -1.38 -1.46
C MET A 77 8.66 -2.84 -1.53
N GLY A 78 7.93 -3.71 -2.22
CA GLY A 78 8.38 -5.08 -2.48
C GLY A 78 9.71 -5.12 -3.24
N ASN A 79 9.86 -4.27 -4.25
CA ASN A 79 11.11 -4.16 -5.01
C ASN A 79 12.28 -3.68 -4.12
N ASN A 80 12.05 -2.64 -3.31
CA ASN A 80 13.05 -2.13 -2.37
C ASN A 80 13.50 -3.19 -1.37
N ALA A 81 12.56 -3.96 -0.80
CA ALA A 81 12.88 -5.06 0.11
C ALA A 81 13.76 -6.13 -0.57
N GLN A 82 13.48 -6.43 -1.84
CA GLN A 82 14.25 -7.38 -2.63
C GLN A 82 15.68 -6.88 -2.95
N ILE A 83 15.80 -5.59 -3.33
CA ILE A 83 17.11 -4.94 -3.56
C ILE A 83 17.93 -4.94 -2.28
N LEU A 84 17.34 -4.54 -1.16
CA LEU A 84 18.04 -4.50 0.13
C LEU A 84 18.47 -5.90 0.58
N SER A 85 17.62 -6.91 0.41
CA SER A 85 17.96 -8.30 0.75
C SER A 85 19.13 -8.83 -0.07
N SER A 86 19.13 -8.60 -1.39
CA SER A 86 20.24 -9.02 -2.27
C SER A 86 21.53 -8.28 -1.97
N ALA A 87 21.46 -6.97 -1.69
CA ALA A 87 22.62 -6.18 -1.27
C ALA A 87 23.22 -6.69 0.05
N ASP A 88 22.38 -7.12 1.01
CA ASP A 88 22.82 -7.68 2.29
C ASP A 88 23.53 -9.04 2.11
N GLU A 89 22.98 -9.93 1.28
CA GLU A 89 23.63 -11.20 0.93
C GLU A 89 25.01 -10.99 0.29
N HIS A 90 25.11 -10.05 -0.66
CA HIS A 90 26.37 -9.70 -1.30
C HIS A 90 27.37 -9.08 -0.31
N GLY A 91 26.92 -8.18 0.56
CA GLY A 91 27.75 -7.56 1.59
C GLY A 91 28.29 -8.58 2.60
N SER A 92 27.43 -9.48 3.08
CA SER A 92 27.80 -10.57 3.99
C SER A 92 28.82 -11.53 3.38
N ALA A 93 28.63 -11.89 2.09
CA ALA A 93 29.57 -12.73 1.36
C ALA A 93 30.95 -12.06 1.20
N MET A 94 30.99 -10.76 0.90
CA MET A 94 32.23 -9.98 0.81
C MET A 94 32.96 -9.88 2.15
N ILE A 95 32.25 -9.56 3.24
CA ILE A 95 32.84 -9.48 4.59
C ILE A 95 33.40 -10.85 5.00
N SER A 96 32.67 -11.93 4.74
CA SER A 96 33.13 -13.30 5.03
C SER A 96 34.37 -13.68 4.21
N GLY A 97 34.42 -13.26 2.94
CA GLY A 97 35.59 -13.46 2.07
C GLY A 97 36.82 -12.69 2.55
N VAL A 98 36.67 -11.44 2.98
CA VAL A 98 37.77 -10.64 3.55
C VAL A 98 38.23 -11.20 4.89
N GLY A 99 37.30 -11.63 5.75
CA GLY A 99 37.63 -12.28 7.02
C GLY A 99 38.49 -13.53 6.85
N ASN A 100 38.26 -14.32 5.81
CA ASN A 100 39.06 -15.50 5.48
C ASN A 100 40.45 -15.18 4.88
N LEU A 101 40.71 -13.92 4.47
CA LEU A 101 42.01 -13.49 3.96
C LEU A 101 42.92 -12.87 5.04
N ILE A 102 42.37 -12.58 6.22
CA ILE A 102 43.07 -11.93 7.35
C ILE A 102 43.46 -12.95 8.43
N VAL A 103 43.13 -14.24 8.25
CA VAL A 103 43.58 -15.36 9.10
C VAL A 103 44.77 -16.08 8.48
#